data_AF-A0A2A4YK40-F1
#
_entry.id   AF-A0A2A4YK40-F1
#
_cell.length_a   1.000
_cell.length_b   1.000
_cell.length_c   1.000
_cell.angle_alpha   90.00
_cell.angle_beta   90.00
_cell.angle_gamma   90.00
#
_symmetry.space_group_name_H-M   'P 1'
#
loop_
_entity.id
_entity.type
_entity.pdbx_description
1 polymer ?
#
loop_
_entity_poly.entity_id
_entity_poly.type
_entity_poly.pdbx_seq_one_letter_code
_entity_poly.pdbx_strand_id
1 'polypeptide(L)'
;MGFNISGLAINKNYENNFEDLQKELGWNLERQSEINFETASSNWKDEGICDVYFSDQGTLIFINMDMCTDTYGVKSDNILTFTLSETSTAYIIVYTENNIEKRSIMEVNGDRMTNKGERLEVEDKSEDAPDIIWNQVEFLLGKPFLDIDPNEKAVRYIFTKKNIEEENNSTANIKDTIPTEISSNKDHYNKSDKKNKEDTITSYRLDKPIFKEDLSNKFTDRELFKYFDKIITFAQQKGLNVFLNPSVHTSDSRRFLNLFNIVTEISNRGNLKDEIIKRMPLERFKLLCRIDPKSLDQKTKTLMMNELVMINSREYKLGLIKSASNKKRWEFWK
;
A
#
# COMPACT_ATOMS: atom_id res chain seq x y z
N MET A 1 20.84 -6.93 17.87
CA MET A 1 19.49 -6.98 17.23
C MET A 1 19.56 -6.03 16.07
N GLY A 2 19.09 -6.42 14.89
CA GLY A 2 19.26 -5.62 13.68
C GLY A 2 18.35 -4.41 13.56
N PHE A 3 18.69 -3.46 12.71
CA PHE A 3 17.84 -2.30 12.41
C PHE A 3 16.67 -2.71 11.50
N ASN A 4 15.47 -2.25 11.87
CA ASN A 4 14.23 -2.42 11.13
C ASN A 4 13.49 -1.08 11.13
N ILE A 5 14.04 -0.13 10.41
CA ILE A 5 13.58 1.25 10.36
C ILE A 5 13.25 1.68 8.93
N SER A 6 12.38 2.66 8.79
CA SER A 6 11.98 3.21 7.51
C SER A 6 11.57 4.66 7.69
N GLY A 7 11.75 5.45 6.65
CA GLY A 7 11.58 6.87 6.80
C GLY A 7 11.96 7.71 5.59
N LEU A 8 11.92 9.02 5.82
CA LEU A 8 12.41 10.04 4.91
C LEU A 8 13.56 10.79 5.60
N ALA A 9 14.68 11.00 4.93
CA ALA A 9 15.67 12.00 5.29
C ALA A 9 15.63 13.14 4.27
N ILE A 10 15.63 14.38 4.75
CA ILE A 10 15.44 15.57 3.93
C ILE A 10 16.55 16.57 4.25
N ASN A 11 17.19 17.16 3.22
CA ASN A 11 18.29 18.13 3.36
C ASN A 11 17.86 19.54 3.80
N LYS A 12 16.82 19.62 4.63
CA LYS A 12 16.30 20.87 5.17
C LYS A 12 15.65 20.63 6.52
N ASN A 13 15.99 21.48 7.48
CA ASN A 13 15.32 21.49 8.78
C ASN A 13 13.93 22.14 8.65
N TYR A 14 12.89 21.38 8.98
CA TYR A 14 11.49 21.81 8.93
C TYR A 14 10.86 22.14 10.30
N GLU A 15 11.64 22.26 11.37
CA GLU A 15 11.11 22.43 12.74
C GLU A 15 10.10 23.58 12.85
N ASN A 16 10.36 24.69 12.16
CA ASN A 16 9.52 25.90 12.20
C ASN A 16 8.47 25.98 11.08
N ASN A 17 8.47 25.05 10.12
CA ASN A 17 7.62 25.08 8.93
C ASN A 17 7.15 23.66 8.52
N PHE A 18 7.00 22.77 9.50
CA PHE A 18 6.61 21.38 9.26
C PHE A 18 5.21 21.25 8.62
N GLU A 19 4.31 22.21 8.87
CA GLU A 19 3.00 22.26 8.19
C GLU A 19 3.12 22.39 6.67
N ASP A 20 4.16 23.08 6.17
CA ASP A 20 4.36 23.22 4.73
C ASP A 20 4.88 21.92 4.13
N LEU A 21 5.80 21.24 4.82
CA LEU A 21 6.27 19.90 4.43
C LEU A 21 5.12 18.90 4.36
N GLN A 22 4.23 18.91 5.36
CA GLN A 22 3.04 18.06 5.37
C GLN A 22 2.16 18.30 4.13
N LYS A 23 1.89 19.57 3.79
CA LYS A 23 1.09 19.92 2.61
C LYS A 23 1.75 19.45 1.32
N GLU A 24 3.07 19.63 1.18
CA GLU A 24 3.80 19.19 -0.02
C GLU A 24 3.83 17.67 -0.17
N LEU A 25 3.96 16.93 0.93
CA LEU A 25 3.87 15.46 0.94
C LEU A 25 2.43 14.96 0.78
N GLY A 26 1.42 15.84 0.79
CA GLY A 26 0.01 15.46 0.74
C GLY A 26 -0.46 14.75 2.01
N TRP A 27 0.21 14.98 3.14
CA TRP A 27 -0.08 14.33 4.42
C TRP A 27 -0.96 15.22 5.30
N ASN A 28 -1.73 14.56 6.17
CA ASN A 28 -2.52 15.21 7.19
C ASN A 28 -2.15 14.63 8.55
N LEU A 29 -1.38 15.39 9.33
CA LEU A 29 -0.75 14.95 10.56
C LEU A 29 -1.18 15.84 11.72
N GLU A 30 -1.55 15.23 12.83
CA GLU A 30 -1.82 15.93 14.08
C GLU A 30 -0.66 15.72 15.06
N ARG A 31 -0.14 16.80 15.65
CA ARG A 31 0.92 16.71 16.65
C ARG A 31 0.37 16.07 17.92
N GLN A 32 0.97 14.97 18.38
CA GLN A 32 0.55 14.26 19.58
C GLN A 32 1.38 14.67 20.80
N SER A 33 2.70 14.49 20.73
CA SER A 33 3.57 14.69 21.89
C SER A 33 5.02 14.91 21.49
N GLU A 34 5.80 15.44 22.42
CA GLU A 34 7.26 15.38 22.36
C GLU A 34 7.72 14.01 22.88
N ILE A 35 8.72 13.43 22.22
CA ILE A 35 9.35 12.16 22.56
C ILE A 35 10.87 12.30 22.43
N ASN A 36 11.64 11.30 22.83
CA ASN A 36 13.09 11.29 22.58
C ASN A 36 13.41 10.56 21.27
N PHE A 37 14.64 10.77 20.77
CA PHE A 37 15.13 10.17 19.54
C PHE A 37 15.09 8.65 19.59
N GLU A 38 15.46 8.04 20.72
CA GLU A 38 15.41 6.57 20.90
C GLU A 38 14.02 5.99 20.63
N THR A 39 12.97 6.66 21.11
CA THR A 39 11.58 6.27 20.86
C THR A 39 11.18 6.54 19.40
N ALA A 40 11.63 7.65 18.82
CA ALA A 40 11.35 7.99 17.43
C ALA A 40 11.98 6.98 16.46
N SER A 41 13.21 6.55 16.72
CA SER A 41 13.97 5.62 15.89
C SER A 41 13.73 4.15 16.22
N SER A 42 12.72 3.83 17.04
CA SER A 42 12.40 2.45 17.42
C SER A 42 12.15 1.58 16.19
N ASN A 43 12.67 0.35 16.21
CA ASN A 43 12.37 -0.66 15.19
C ASN A 43 10.84 -0.85 15.03
N TRP A 44 10.39 -1.05 13.80
CA TRP A 44 9.00 -1.33 13.42
C TRP A 44 8.03 -0.21 13.82
N LYS A 45 8.00 0.87 13.05
CA LYS A 45 7.03 1.94 13.27
C LYS A 45 5.60 1.45 13.00
N ASP A 46 4.70 1.66 13.96
CA ASP A 46 3.29 1.27 13.82
C ASP A 46 2.59 2.07 12.72
N GLU A 47 1.54 1.47 12.15
CA GLU A 47 0.68 2.14 11.17
C GLU A 47 0.05 3.42 11.76
N GLY A 48 0.09 4.51 11.00
CA GLY A 48 -0.50 5.78 11.42
C GLY A 48 0.37 6.63 12.35
N ILE A 49 1.55 6.17 12.77
CA ILE A 49 2.52 6.97 13.52
C ILE A 49 3.53 7.60 12.55
N CYS A 50 3.84 8.89 12.78
CA CYS A 50 4.90 9.63 12.12
C CYS A 50 5.76 10.32 13.19
N ASP A 51 6.96 9.83 13.42
CA ASP A 51 7.89 10.43 14.38
C ASP A 51 8.94 11.25 13.64
N VAL A 52 9.23 12.46 14.11
CA VAL A 52 10.06 13.42 13.38
C VAL A 52 11.17 13.93 14.28
N TYR A 53 12.39 13.82 13.79
CA TYR A 53 13.58 14.42 14.38
C TYR A 53 14.06 15.55 13.48
N PHE A 54 14.41 16.68 14.09
CA PHE A 54 14.95 17.85 13.41
C PHE A 54 16.41 18.02 13.82
N SER A 55 17.30 17.98 12.85
CA SER A 55 18.71 18.33 13.03
C SER A 55 18.95 19.78 12.58
N ASP A 56 20.16 20.31 12.81
CA ASP A 56 20.50 21.66 12.35
C ASP A 56 20.38 21.84 10.82
N GLN A 57 20.66 20.79 10.04
CA GLN A 57 20.69 20.87 8.57
C GLN A 57 19.46 20.22 7.91
N GLY A 58 18.94 19.14 8.49
CA GLY A 58 17.95 18.29 7.86
C GLY A 58 16.82 17.83 8.79
N THR A 59 15.84 17.16 8.20
CA THR A 59 14.71 16.53 8.89
C THR A 59 14.72 15.03 8.64
N LEU A 60 14.59 14.25 9.70
CA LEU A 60 14.45 12.80 9.64
C LEU A 60 13.04 12.40 10.11
N ILE A 61 12.31 11.69 9.26
CA ILE A 61 10.94 11.26 9.50
C ILE A 61 10.93 9.74 9.56
N PHE A 62 10.38 9.16 10.61
CA PHE A 62 10.15 7.72 10.76
C PHE A 62 8.67 7.41 10.57
N ILE A 63 8.39 6.55 9.59
CA ILE A 63 7.05 6.08 9.23
C ILE A 63 7.09 4.58 8.98
N ASN A 64 5.91 3.96 8.90
CA ASN A 64 5.79 2.53 8.61
C ASN A 64 6.43 2.14 7.27
N MET A 65 7.04 0.95 7.22
CA MET A 65 7.77 0.45 6.04
C MET A 65 6.91 0.37 4.79
N ASP A 66 5.62 0.08 4.90
CA ASP A 66 4.72 -0.02 3.75
C ASP A 66 4.60 1.33 3.03
N MET A 67 4.68 2.45 3.76
CA MET A 67 4.66 3.79 3.17
C MET A 67 5.93 4.09 2.36
N CYS A 68 7.06 3.51 2.76
CA CYS A 68 8.34 3.71 2.05
C CYS A 68 8.49 2.84 0.80
N THR A 69 7.40 2.19 0.35
CA THR A 69 7.31 1.62 -1.00
C THR A 69 6.94 2.65 -2.06
N ASP A 70 6.38 3.78 -1.65
CA ASP A 70 6.11 4.93 -2.50
C ASP A 70 7.33 5.86 -2.58
N THR A 71 7.42 6.61 -3.68
CA THR A 71 8.44 7.67 -3.85
C THR A 71 7.89 8.99 -3.32
N TYR A 72 8.65 9.66 -2.45
CA TYR A 72 8.31 10.99 -1.93
C TYR A 72 9.28 12.04 -2.46
N GLY A 73 8.74 13.22 -2.79
CA GLY A 73 9.50 14.33 -3.31
C GLY A 73 8.82 15.66 -2.98
N VAL A 74 9.64 16.67 -2.75
CA VAL A 74 9.25 18.04 -2.36
C VAL A 74 9.98 19.00 -3.29
N LYS A 75 9.39 20.15 -3.61
CA LYS A 75 10.02 21.09 -4.54
C LYS A 75 11.17 21.81 -3.85
N SER A 76 12.31 21.93 -4.51
CA SER A 76 13.52 22.62 -4.01
C SER A 76 14.30 21.89 -2.92
N ASP A 77 13.92 20.64 -2.60
CA ASP A 77 14.56 19.84 -1.56
C ASP A 77 14.97 18.47 -2.11
N ASN A 78 15.91 17.84 -1.42
CA ASN A 78 16.42 16.51 -1.73
C ASN A 78 15.97 15.55 -0.63
N ILE A 79 15.38 14.43 -1.04
CA ILE A 79 14.77 13.46 -0.14
C ILE A 79 15.31 12.07 -0.41
N LEU A 80 15.74 11.40 0.64
CA LEU A 80 15.92 9.96 0.66
C LEU A 80 14.68 9.33 1.31
N THR A 81 13.90 8.58 0.55
CA THR A 81 12.97 7.58 1.09
C THR A 81 13.72 6.27 1.28
N PHE A 82 13.66 5.69 2.47
CA PHE A 82 14.37 4.46 2.77
C PHE A 82 13.56 3.45 3.58
N THR A 83 13.88 2.18 3.36
CA THR A 83 13.55 1.06 4.23
C THR A 83 14.81 0.27 4.49
N LEU A 84 15.11 0.02 5.76
CA LEU A 84 16.21 -0.82 6.21
C LEU A 84 15.62 -1.90 7.12
N SER A 85 15.50 -3.12 6.61
CA SER A 85 15.00 -4.28 7.34
C SER A 85 16.04 -5.38 7.34
N GLU A 86 16.91 -5.41 8.35
CA GLU A 86 17.90 -6.48 8.51
C GLU A 86 17.23 -7.83 8.78
N THR A 87 16.06 -7.85 9.42
CA THR A 87 15.35 -9.11 9.70
C THR A 87 14.86 -9.79 8.42
N SER A 88 14.42 -8.99 7.44
CA SER A 88 13.95 -9.49 6.14
C SER A 88 15.01 -9.40 5.06
N THR A 89 16.22 -8.93 5.39
CA THR A 89 17.30 -8.63 4.46
C THR A 89 16.82 -7.78 3.28
N ALA A 90 15.98 -6.79 3.55
CA ALA A 90 15.27 -5.99 2.56
C ALA A 90 15.60 -4.50 2.72
N TYR A 91 16.10 -3.90 1.64
CA TYR A 91 16.58 -2.54 1.60
C TYR A 91 15.95 -1.78 0.43
N ILE A 92 15.40 -0.61 0.70
CA ILE A 92 14.86 0.31 -0.30
C ILE A 92 15.58 1.64 -0.14
N ILE A 93 16.10 2.16 -1.24
CA ILE A 93 16.73 3.47 -1.34
C ILE A 93 16.09 4.16 -2.54
N VAL A 94 15.35 5.23 -2.31
CA VAL A 94 14.83 6.09 -3.36
C VAL A 94 15.25 7.51 -3.06
N TYR A 95 16.04 8.10 -3.95
CA TYR A 95 16.51 9.47 -3.83
C TYR A 95 15.81 10.34 -4.86
N THR A 96 15.23 11.44 -4.40
CA THR A 96 14.61 12.47 -5.22
C THR A 96 15.31 13.81 -5.02
N GLU A 97 15.46 14.55 -6.12
CA GLU A 97 15.91 15.94 -6.11
C GLU A 97 14.85 16.79 -6.79
N ASN A 98 14.37 17.84 -6.13
CA ASN A 98 13.35 18.74 -6.70
C ASN A 98 12.10 17.98 -7.18
N ASN A 99 11.66 16.98 -6.40
CA ASN A 99 10.55 16.09 -6.72
C ASN A 99 10.74 15.23 -8.00
N ILE A 100 11.99 15.01 -8.42
CA ILE A 100 12.34 14.11 -9.54
C ILE A 100 13.16 12.95 -8.98
N GLU A 101 12.73 11.72 -9.23
CA GLU A 101 13.50 10.53 -8.87
C GLU A 101 14.83 10.50 -9.63
N LYS A 102 15.93 10.48 -8.89
CA LYS A 102 17.29 10.45 -9.41
C LYS A 102 17.95 9.09 -9.26
N ARG A 103 17.63 8.37 -8.18
CA ARG A 103 18.20 7.06 -7.86
C ARG A 103 17.16 6.17 -7.22
N SER A 104 17.10 4.91 -7.64
CA SER A 104 16.25 3.89 -7.02
C SER A 104 17.00 2.55 -6.94
N ILE A 105 17.13 2.03 -5.73
CA ILE A 105 17.72 0.72 -5.42
C ILE A 105 16.73 -0.05 -4.56
N MET A 106 16.49 -1.31 -4.91
CA MET A 106 15.75 -2.26 -4.07
C MET A 106 16.55 -3.55 -4.04
N GLU A 107 16.93 -3.96 -2.83
CA GLU A 107 17.72 -5.16 -2.59
C GLU A 107 16.99 -6.06 -1.60
N VAL A 108 16.87 -7.36 -1.93
CA VAL A 108 16.19 -8.34 -1.07
C VAL A 108 17.02 -9.61 -1.04
N ASN A 109 17.40 -10.07 0.14
CA ASN A 109 18.26 -11.25 0.36
C ASN A 109 19.58 -11.20 -0.45
N GLY A 110 20.18 -10.00 -0.57
CA GLY A 110 21.41 -9.77 -1.32
C GLY A 110 21.24 -9.62 -2.84
N ASP A 111 20.02 -9.85 -3.36
CA ASP A 111 19.73 -9.68 -4.78
C ASP A 111 19.17 -8.27 -5.05
N ARG A 112 19.86 -7.50 -5.91
CA ARG A 112 19.39 -6.18 -6.37
C ARG A 112 18.29 -6.31 -7.41
N MET A 113 17.06 -6.23 -6.94
CA MET A 113 15.83 -6.27 -7.74
C MET A 113 15.63 -5.00 -8.58
N THR A 114 15.98 -3.83 -8.01
CA THR A 114 15.96 -2.55 -8.72
C THR A 114 17.31 -1.85 -8.57
N ASN A 115 17.80 -1.27 -9.66
CA ASN A 115 19.03 -0.49 -9.71
C ASN A 115 18.94 0.49 -10.90
N LYS A 116 18.35 1.66 -10.68
CA LYS A 116 18.06 2.66 -11.73
C LYS A 116 18.54 4.05 -11.34
N GLY A 117 18.75 4.91 -12.33
CA GLY A 117 19.13 6.30 -12.10
C GLY A 117 20.63 6.50 -11.93
N GLU A 118 21.01 7.73 -11.60
CA GLU A 118 22.41 8.15 -11.44
C GLU A 118 22.93 7.69 -10.06
N ARG A 119 24.16 7.17 -10.06
CA ARG A 119 24.81 6.68 -8.85
C ARG A 119 25.06 7.85 -7.89
N LEU A 120 24.72 7.70 -6.61
CA LEU A 120 24.96 8.71 -5.58
C LEU A 120 26.43 8.69 -5.16
N GLU A 121 26.98 9.84 -4.77
CA GLU A 121 28.38 9.94 -4.33
C GLU A 121 28.69 9.03 -3.14
N VAL A 122 27.72 8.82 -2.25
CA VAL A 122 27.86 7.95 -1.08
C VAL A 122 28.03 6.48 -1.46
N GLU A 123 27.54 6.04 -2.63
CA GLU A 123 27.66 4.64 -3.08
C GLU A 123 29.10 4.23 -3.36
N ASP A 124 30.03 5.18 -3.55
CA ASP A 124 31.44 4.87 -3.78
C ASP A 124 32.21 4.59 -2.49
N LYS A 125 31.65 4.98 -1.34
CA LYS A 125 32.22 4.80 0.00
C LYS A 125 31.48 3.75 0.83
N SER A 126 30.42 3.16 0.27
CA SER A 126 29.54 2.22 0.96
C SER A 126 29.83 0.79 0.51
N GLU A 127 29.90 -0.16 1.44
CA GLU A 127 30.13 -1.57 1.09
C GLU A 127 28.83 -2.24 0.61
N ASP A 128 27.70 -1.90 1.23
CA ASP A 128 26.41 -2.51 0.97
C ASP A 128 25.22 -1.51 1.00
N ALA A 129 23.99 -2.01 0.83
CA ALA A 129 22.78 -1.17 0.84
C ALA A 129 22.50 -0.49 2.19
N PRO A 130 22.62 -1.17 3.35
CA PRO A 130 22.63 -0.50 4.66
C PRO A 130 23.59 0.68 4.74
N ASP A 131 24.85 0.51 4.32
CA ASP A 131 25.85 1.58 4.33
C ASP A 131 25.43 2.76 3.45
N ILE A 132 24.86 2.49 2.26
CA ILE A 132 24.33 3.55 1.39
C ILE A 132 23.23 4.34 2.10
N ILE A 133 22.30 3.65 2.78
CA ILE A 133 21.23 4.32 3.54
C ILE A 133 21.84 5.22 4.61
N TRP A 134 22.76 4.70 5.43
CA TRP A 134 23.33 5.47 6.54
C TRP A 134 24.17 6.64 6.08
N ASN A 135 25.04 6.44 5.10
CA ASN A 135 25.86 7.49 4.54
C ASN A 135 25.00 8.57 3.86
N GLN A 136 23.90 8.18 3.21
CA GLN A 136 22.98 9.14 2.60
C GLN A 136 22.14 9.90 3.65
N VAL A 137 21.71 9.24 4.73
CA VAL A 137 21.06 9.91 5.88
C VAL A 137 22.02 10.92 6.51
N GLU A 138 23.27 10.53 6.76
CA GLU A 138 24.30 11.42 7.29
C GLU A 138 24.51 12.64 6.39
N PHE A 139 24.64 12.43 5.08
CA PHE A 139 24.81 13.50 4.10
C PHE A 139 23.66 14.52 4.15
N LEU A 140 22.41 14.07 4.36
CA LEU A 140 21.23 14.94 4.38
C LEU A 140 21.01 15.63 5.73
N LEU A 141 21.41 15.01 6.83
CA LEU A 141 21.24 15.56 8.19
C LEU A 141 22.45 16.36 8.67
N GLY A 142 23.61 16.20 8.02
CA GLY A 142 24.87 16.81 8.42
C GLY A 142 25.52 16.20 9.66
N LYS A 143 25.00 15.05 10.14
CA LYS A 143 25.55 14.30 11.27
C LYS A 143 25.25 12.80 11.11
N PRO A 144 26.14 11.90 11.58
CA PRO A 144 25.87 10.46 11.55
C PRO A 144 24.66 10.10 12.41
N PHE A 145 23.86 9.13 11.96
CA PHE A 145 22.68 8.67 12.70
C PHE A 145 23.04 8.15 14.11
N LEU A 146 24.14 7.41 14.22
CA LEU A 146 24.60 6.83 15.49
C LEU A 146 25.15 7.87 16.48
N ASP A 147 25.44 9.09 16.01
CA ASP A 147 25.96 10.18 16.83
C ASP A 147 24.85 11.08 17.39
N ILE A 148 23.59 10.85 17.01
CA ILE A 148 22.43 11.56 17.58
C ILE A 148 22.22 11.07 19.02
N ASP A 149 22.20 11.99 19.99
CA ASP A 149 21.99 11.59 21.38
C ASP A 149 20.58 10.97 21.52
N PRO A 150 20.45 9.74 22.09
CA PRO A 150 19.17 9.06 22.27
C PRO A 150 18.09 9.89 22.99
N ASN A 151 18.51 10.86 23.81
CA ASN A 151 17.64 11.78 24.54
C ASN A 151 17.32 13.08 23.78
N GLU A 152 17.88 13.29 22.58
CA GLU A 152 17.52 14.44 21.76
C GLU A 152 16.02 14.45 21.48
N LYS A 153 15.49 15.66 21.38
CA LYS A 153 14.07 15.90 21.18
C LYS A 153 13.63 15.42 19.79
N ALA A 154 12.54 14.68 19.77
CA ALA A 154 11.76 14.36 18.59
C ALA A 154 10.27 14.63 18.85
N VAL A 155 9.46 14.64 17.80
CA VAL A 155 8.03 14.95 17.87
C VAL A 155 7.24 13.84 17.22
N ARG A 156 6.24 13.32 17.95
CA ARG A 156 5.27 12.36 17.43
C ARG A 156 4.08 13.07 16.82
N TYR A 157 3.73 12.64 15.61
CA TYR A 157 2.51 12.98 14.90
C TYR A 157 1.71 11.72 14.59
N ILE A 158 0.41 11.90 14.37
CA ILE A 158 -0.52 10.83 13.95
C ILE A 158 -1.17 11.21 12.63
N PHE A 159 -1.22 10.27 11.70
CA PHE A 159 -1.99 10.43 10.46
C PHE A 159 -3.49 10.49 10.75
N THR A 160 -4.14 11.59 10.38
CA THR A 160 -5.57 11.78 10.58
C THR A 160 -6.33 11.53 9.27
N LYS A 161 -7.46 10.82 9.37
CA LYS A 161 -8.38 10.64 8.25
C LYS A 161 -9.12 11.97 8.04
N LYS A 162 -8.87 12.66 6.92
CA LYS A 162 -9.61 13.87 6.56
C LYS A 162 -11.08 13.49 6.30
N ASN A 163 -12.04 14.17 6.96
CA ASN A 163 -13.44 14.16 6.55
C ASN A 163 -13.54 14.95 5.22
N ILE A 164 -13.92 14.26 4.14
CA ILE A 164 -14.02 14.82 2.78
C ILE A 164 -15.33 15.61 2.64
N GLU A 165 -15.50 16.71 3.39
CA GLU A 165 -16.73 17.52 3.30
C GLU A 165 -16.52 19.01 2.99
N GLU A 166 -15.31 19.59 3.12
CA GLU A 166 -15.18 21.05 3.08
C GLU A 166 -14.63 21.68 1.78
N GLU A 167 -14.19 20.91 0.78
CA GLU A 167 -13.71 21.49 -0.50
C GLU A 167 -14.77 21.63 -1.60
N ASN A 168 -16.03 21.24 -1.36
CA ASN A 168 -17.11 21.34 -2.36
C ASN A 168 -18.03 22.57 -2.23
N ASN A 169 -17.82 23.48 -1.27
CA ASN A 169 -18.74 24.61 -1.03
C ASN A 169 -18.22 26.00 -1.42
N SER A 170 -17.12 26.11 -2.16
CA SER A 170 -16.51 27.40 -2.53
C SER A 170 -16.27 27.62 -4.02
N THR A 171 -17.17 27.12 -4.89
CA THR A 171 -17.30 27.61 -6.28
C THR A 171 -18.72 27.41 -6.82
N ALA A 172 -19.65 28.30 -6.45
CA ALA A 172 -20.86 28.60 -7.24
C ALA A 172 -21.53 29.88 -6.73
N ASN A 173 -20.99 31.05 -7.08
CA ASN A 173 -21.72 32.31 -7.02
C ASN A 173 -21.26 33.24 -8.15
N ILE A 174 -21.75 32.97 -9.36
CA ILE A 174 -21.97 34.01 -10.37
C ILE A 174 -23.38 33.75 -10.93
N LYS A 175 -24.30 34.64 -10.58
CA LYS A 175 -25.64 34.76 -11.15
C LYS A 175 -25.55 35.67 -12.38
N ASP A 176 -26.22 35.29 -13.45
CA ASP A 176 -26.93 36.18 -14.38
C ASP A 176 -27.80 35.32 -15.33
N THR A 177 -29.13 35.32 -15.13
CA THR A 177 -30.21 35.93 -15.96
C THR A 177 -30.63 35.06 -17.18
N ILE A 178 -31.87 34.65 -17.51
CA ILE A 178 -33.31 34.86 -17.10
C ILE A 178 -34.15 33.62 -17.65
N PRO A 179 -35.52 33.56 -17.68
CA PRO A 179 -36.45 32.89 -16.75
C PRO A 179 -37.39 31.78 -17.35
N THR A 180 -38.38 31.37 -16.53
CA THR A 180 -39.72 30.80 -16.83
C THR A 180 -39.79 29.26 -17.02
N GLU A 181 -40.68 28.44 -16.44
CA GLU A 181 -42.02 28.60 -15.83
C GLU A 181 -42.28 27.55 -14.70
N ILE A 182 -42.96 28.03 -13.64
CA ILE A 182 -44.13 27.49 -12.93
C ILE A 182 -44.40 25.96 -12.93
N SER A 183 -44.51 25.37 -11.73
CA SER A 183 -45.59 24.46 -11.26
C SER A 183 -45.14 23.73 -9.98
N SER A 184 -45.45 24.24 -8.78
CA SER A 184 -46.51 23.76 -7.88
C SER A 184 -46.62 22.24 -7.69
N ASN A 185 -46.13 21.74 -6.54
CA ASN A 185 -47.01 21.22 -5.50
C ASN A 185 -46.26 20.90 -4.20
N LYS A 186 -46.80 21.42 -3.09
CA LYS A 186 -46.60 20.89 -1.74
C LYS A 186 -47.35 19.57 -1.64
N ASP A 187 -46.83 18.61 -0.88
CA ASP A 187 -47.63 17.95 0.16
C ASP A 187 -46.77 17.21 1.20
N HIS A 188 -47.18 17.46 2.43
CA HIS A 188 -47.07 16.76 3.72
C HIS A 188 -45.98 15.71 4.06
N TYR A 189 -45.33 16.01 5.19
CA TYR A 189 -44.92 15.10 6.27
C TYR A 189 -46.00 14.06 6.63
N ASN A 190 -45.65 12.77 6.73
CA ASN A 190 -45.57 12.09 8.04
C ASN A 190 -45.00 10.67 8.00
N LYS A 191 -44.10 10.43 8.96
CA LYS A 191 -43.98 9.30 9.89
C LYS A 191 -43.79 7.85 9.39
N SER A 192 -42.73 7.28 9.96
CA SER A 192 -42.55 5.89 10.41
C SER A 192 -42.71 4.77 9.38
N ASP A 193 -41.59 4.13 9.06
CA ASP A 193 -41.54 2.66 9.11
C ASP A 193 -40.08 2.18 9.24
N LYS A 194 -39.80 1.51 10.35
CA LYS A 194 -38.70 0.55 10.46
C LYS A 194 -39.04 -0.60 9.51
N LYS A 195 -38.41 -0.63 8.34
CA LYS A 195 -38.46 -1.79 7.44
C LYS A 195 -37.05 -2.21 7.05
N ASN A 196 -36.89 -3.52 7.06
CA ASN A 196 -35.67 -4.29 6.87
C ASN A 196 -34.79 -3.70 5.77
N LYS A 197 -33.50 -3.55 6.10
CA LYS A 197 -32.42 -3.27 5.16
C LYS A 197 -32.23 -4.54 4.32
N GLU A 198 -33.12 -4.75 3.35
CA GLU A 198 -32.88 -5.69 2.27
C GLU A 198 -31.63 -5.23 1.53
N ASP A 199 -30.68 -6.16 1.39
CA ASP A 199 -29.41 -6.03 0.72
C ASP A 199 -29.60 -5.34 -0.65
N THR A 200 -29.41 -4.02 -0.66
CA THR A 200 -29.27 -3.26 -1.89
C THR A 200 -27.89 -3.62 -2.41
N ILE A 201 -27.83 -4.72 -3.16
CA ILE A 201 -26.64 -5.16 -3.89
C ILE A 201 -26.28 -3.99 -4.81
N THR A 202 -25.36 -3.15 -4.36
CA THR A 202 -24.72 -2.17 -5.23
C THR A 202 -23.90 -2.99 -6.21
N SER A 203 -24.43 -3.15 -7.42
CA SER A 203 -23.76 -3.90 -8.48
C SER A 203 -22.59 -3.09 -9.02
N TYR A 204 -21.51 -2.98 -8.24
CA TYR A 204 -20.25 -2.43 -8.73
C TYR A 204 -19.82 -3.21 -9.97
N ARG A 205 -19.53 -2.46 -11.03
CA ARG A 205 -19.05 -3.05 -12.28
C ARG A 205 -17.56 -3.32 -12.14
N LEU A 206 -17.13 -4.53 -12.52
CA LEU A 206 -15.72 -4.96 -12.45
C LEU A 206 -14.79 -4.12 -13.34
N ASP A 207 -15.34 -3.37 -14.29
CA ASP A 207 -14.62 -2.51 -15.22
C ASP A 207 -14.30 -1.13 -14.66
N LYS A 208 -14.79 -0.79 -13.47
CA LYS A 208 -14.46 0.46 -12.78
C LYS A 208 -13.54 0.19 -11.59
N PRO A 209 -12.56 1.07 -11.32
CA PRO A 209 -11.78 1.02 -10.09
C PRO A 209 -12.71 1.09 -8.88
N ILE A 210 -12.41 0.28 -7.85
CA ILE A 210 -13.06 0.34 -6.55
C ILE A 210 -12.06 0.96 -5.58
N PHE A 211 -12.45 2.07 -4.96
CA PHE A 211 -11.64 2.75 -3.95
C PHE A 211 -11.54 1.90 -2.69
N LYS A 212 -10.41 2.00 -1.98
CA LYS A 212 -10.14 1.21 -0.77
C LYS A 212 -11.17 1.50 0.31
N GLU A 213 -11.56 2.76 0.45
CA GLU A 213 -12.54 3.26 1.40
C GLU A 213 -13.93 2.66 1.15
N ASP A 214 -14.28 2.44 -0.11
CA ASP A 214 -15.54 1.79 -0.47
C ASP A 214 -15.52 0.33 -0.04
N LEU A 215 -14.43 -0.40 -0.29
CA LEU A 215 -14.28 -1.79 0.13
C LEU A 215 -14.39 -1.93 1.66
N SER A 216 -13.75 -1.04 2.42
CA SER A 216 -13.79 -1.09 3.88
C SER A 216 -15.15 -0.69 4.45
N ASN A 217 -15.79 0.35 3.93
CA ASN A 217 -16.98 0.96 4.55
C ASN A 217 -18.32 0.47 3.97
N LYS A 218 -18.33 0.04 2.71
CA LYS A 218 -19.58 -0.25 1.98
C LYS A 218 -19.78 -1.74 1.71
N PHE A 219 -18.72 -2.55 1.72
CA PHE A 219 -18.83 -3.97 1.41
C PHE A 219 -18.92 -4.80 2.67
N THR A 220 -19.98 -5.60 2.74
CA THR A 220 -20.04 -6.72 3.68
C THR A 220 -19.00 -7.78 3.32
N ASP A 221 -18.64 -8.60 4.30
CA ASP A 221 -17.75 -9.75 4.11
C ASP A 221 -18.20 -10.67 2.96
N ARG A 222 -19.51 -10.92 2.88
CA ARG A 222 -20.11 -11.74 1.83
C ARG A 222 -19.96 -11.09 0.45
N GLU A 223 -20.10 -9.78 0.36
CA GLU A 223 -19.92 -9.04 -0.90
C GLU A 223 -18.45 -9.04 -1.33
N LEU A 224 -17.50 -8.85 -0.41
CA LEU A 224 -16.07 -8.95 -0.71
C LEU A 224 -15.72 -10.30 -1.33
N PHE A 225 -16.16 -11.40 -0.73
CA PHE A 225 -15.94 -12.73 -1.30
C PHE A 225 -16.64 -12.93 -2.65
N LYS A 226 -17.87 -12.43 -2.81
CA LYS A 226 -18.57 -12.49 -4.10
C LYS A 226 -17.81 -11.72 -5.19
N TYR A 227 -17.20 -10.59 -4.85
CA TYR A 227 -16.37 -9.81 -5.78
C TYR A 227 -15.03 -10.46 -6.07
N PHE A 228 -14.37 -10.99 -5.04
CA PHE A 228 -13.18 -11.82 -5.20
C PHE A 228 -13.44 -12.95 -6.19
N ASP A 229 -14.50 -13.75 -5.96
CA ASP A 229 -14.87 -14.88 -6.81
C ASP A 229 -15.12 -14.43 -8.26
N LYS A 230 -15.85 -13.32 -8.46
CA LYS A 230 -16.07 -12.73 -9.79
C LYS A 230 -14.78 -12.36 -10.51
N ILE A 231 -13.81 -11.75 -9.82
CA ILE A 231 -12.55 -11.35 -10.45
C ILE A 231 -11.67 -12.58 -10.74
N ILE A 232 -11.68 -13.59 -9.86
CA ILE A 232 -10.99 -14.85 -10.13
C ILE A 232 -11.59 -15.53 -11.37
N THR A 233 -12.91 -15.62 -11.49
CA THR A 233 -13.57 -16.14 -12.70
C THR A 233 -13.20 -15.35 -13.94
N PHE A 234 -13.22 -14.02 -13.86
CA PHE A 234 -12.80 -13.16 -14.97
C PHE A 234 -11.34 -13.42 -15.39
N ALA A 235 -10.43 -13.49 -14.43
CA ALA A 235 -9.02 -13.76 -14.67
C ALA A 235 -8.83 -15.11 -15.36
N GLN A 236 -9.54 -16.14 -14.91
CA GLN A 236 -9.52 -17.47 -15.51
C GLN A 236 -10.03 -17.46 -16.96
N GLN A 237 -11.17 -16.82 -17.22
CA GLN A 237 -11.72 -16.70 -18.58
C GLN A 237 -10.77 -15.99 -19.55
N LYS A 238 -9.96 -15.07 -19.02
CA LYS A 238 -8.95 -14.32 -19.78
C LYS A 238 -7.55 -14.95 -19.76
N GLY A 239 -7.36 -16.07 -19.07
CA GLY A 239 -6.05 -16.71 -18.91
C GLY A 239 -5.03 -15.84 -18.16
N LEU A 240 -5.48 -14.92 -17.31
CA LEU A 240 -4.62 -14.03 -16.53
C LEU A 240 -4.04 -14.78 -15.33
N ASN A 241 -2.76 -14.55 -15.07
CA ASN A 241 -2.10 -15.07 -13.89
C ASN A 241 -2.33 -14.14 -12.70
N VAL A 242 -3.09 -14.62 -11.71
CA VAL A 242 -3.58 -13.81 -10.59
C VAL A 242 -2.57 -13.49 -9.51
N PHE A 243 -1.43 -14.16 -9.55
CA PHE A 243 -0.33 -13.91 -8.62
C PHE A 243 0.58 -12.78 -9.10
N LEU A 244 0.55 -12.47 -10.40
CA LEU A 244 1.35 -11.37 -10.95
C LEU A 244 0.77 -10.02 -10.59
N ASN A 245 1.64 -9.03 -10.50
CA ASN A 245 1.25 -7.64 -10.34
C ASN A 245 0.23 -7.22 -11.43
N PRO A 246 -0.90 -6.56 -11.09
CA PRO A 246 -1.90 -6.09 -12.04
C PRO A 246 -1.38 -5.30 -13.24
N SER A 247 -0.30 -4.54 -13.08
CA SER A 247 0.30 -3.70 -14.12
C SER A 247 0.74 -4.46 -15.38
N VAL A 248 0.91 -5.77 -15.27
CA VAL A 248 1.48 -6.63 -16.31
C VAL A 248 0.43 -7.02 -17.36
N HIS A 249 -0.84 -6.93 -16.98
CA HIS A 249 -1.99 -7.25 -17.83
C HIS A 249 -2.51 -5.97 -18.47
N THR A 250 -1.74 -5.36 -19.38
CA THR A 250 -1.97 -4.00 -19.92
C THR A 250 -3.45 -3.63 -20.13
N SER A 251 -4.21 -4.43 -20.88
CA SER A 251 -5.64 -4.20 -21.19
C SER A 251 -6.59 -4.38 -20.01
N ASP A 252 -6.20 -5.18 -19.02
CA ASP A 252 -7.05 -5.61 -17.89
C ASP A 252 -6.53 -5.14 -16.53
N SER A 253 -5.44 -4.39 -16.52
CA SER A 253 -4.70 -3.91 -15.34
C SER A 253 -5.59 -3.18 -14.36
N ARG A 254 -6.51 -2.35 -14.86
CA ARG A 254 -7.50 -1.62 -14.05
C ARG A 254 -8.49 -2.54 -13.34
N ARG A 255 -8.95 -3.59 -14.02
CA ARG A 255 -9.87 -4.59 -13.43
C ARG A 255 -9.13 -5.45 -12.40
N PHE A 256 -7.85 -5.70 -12.68
CA PHE A 256 -7.00 -6.53 -11.86
C PHE A 256 -6.48 -5.80 -10.61
N LEU A 257 -6.38 -4.47 -10.67
CA LEU A 257 -6.07 -3.64 -9.51
C LEU A 257 -7.15 -3.78 -8.42
N ASN A 258 -8.42 -3.95 -8.80
CA ASN A 258 -9.49 -4.26 -7.85
C ASN A 258 -9.21 -5.56 -7.09
N LEU A 259 -8.61 -6.58 -7.71
CA LEU A 259 -8.25 -7.81 -7.02
C LEU A 259 -7.23 -7.55 -5.93
N PHE A 260 -6.21 -6.75 -6.21
CA PHE A 260 -5.20 -6.37 -5.22
C PHE A 260 -5.84 -5.67 -4.00
N ASN A 261 -6.73 -4.70 -4.25
CA ASN A 261 -7.43 -3.99 -3.19
C ASN A 261 -8.34 -4.92 -2.37
N ILE A 262 -9.07 -5.83 -3.03
CA ILE A 262 -9.94 -6.81 -2.38
C ILE A 262 -9.14 -7.80 -1.54
N VAL A 263 -8.03 -8.32 -2.06
CA VAL A 263 -7.15 -9.25 -1.32
C VAL A 263 -6.57 -8.56 -0.09
N THR A 264 -6.16 -7.31 -0.22
CA THR A 264 -5.65 -6.50 0.89
C THR A 264 -6.72 -6.29 1.96
N GLU A 265 -7.92 -5.86 1.56
CA GLU A 265 -9.04 -5.67 2.48
C GLU A 265 -9.46 -6.97 3.18
N ILE A 266 -9.61 -8.06 2.44
CA ILE A 266 -9.94 -9.38 3.00
C ILE A 266 -8.86 -9.83 4.01
N SER A 267 -7.58 -9.55 3.74
CA SER A 267 -6.48 -9.89 4.65
C SER A 267 -6.50 -9.07 5.95
N ASN A 268 -7.00 -7.83 5.89
CA ASN A 268 -7.09 -6.93 7.04
C ASN A 268 -8.29 -7.27 7.95
N ARG A 269 -9.28 -8.01 7.45
CA ARG A 269 -10.42 -8.48 8.23
C ARG A 269 -10.08 -9.76 8.99
N GLY A 270 -9.66 -9.62 10.24
CA GLY A 270 -9.23 -10.75 11.08
C GLY A 270 -10.28 -11.86 11.21
N ASN A 271 -11.58 -11.52 11.16
CA ASN A 271 -12.69 -12.47 11.20
C ASN A 271 -12.84 -13.31 9.92
N LEU A 272 -12.18 -12.93 8.82
CA LEU A 272 -12.20 -13.66 7.55
C LEU A 272 -11.06 -14.65 7.39
N LYS A 273 -10.08 -14.65 8.29
CA LYS A 273 -8.90 -15.50 8.22
C LYS A 273 -9.24 -16.98 8.01
N ASP A 274 -10.18 -17.51 8.77
CA ASP A 274 -10.58 -18.92 8.69
C ASP A 274 -11.29 -19.22 7.37
N GLU A 275 -12.09 -18.29 6.86
CA GLU A 275 -12.80 -18.45 5.59
C GLU A 275 -11.85 -18.39 4.39
N ILE A 276 -10.81 -17.55 4.47
CA ILE A 276 -9.71 -17.54 3.50
C ILE A 276 -8.98 -18.87 3.54
N ILE A 277 -8.55 -19.33 4.73
CA ILE A 277 -7.79 -20.58 4.91
C ILE A 277 -8.55 -21.79 4.35
N LYS A 278 -9.88 -21.83 4.52
CA LYS A 278 -10.74 -22.88 3.92
C LYS A 278 -10.70 -22.89 2.39
N ARG A 279 -10.51 -21.73 1.74
CA ARG A 279 -10.47 -21.58 0.28
C ARG A 279 -9.05 -21.75 -0.27
N MET A 280 -8.06 -21.20 0.42
CA MET A 280 -6.65 -21.21 0.03
C MET A 280 -5.78 -20.97 1.28
N PRO A 281 -4.63 -21.64 1.44
CA PRO A 281 -3.68 -21.31 2.50
C PRO A 281 -3.36 -19.81 2.54
N LEU A 282 -3.43 -19.19 3.72
CA LEU A 282 -3.28 -17.74 3.87
C LEU A 282 -1.97 -17.20 3.26
N GLU A 283 -0.88 -17.96 3.40
CA GLU A 283 0.41 -17.62 2.79
C GLU A 283 0.33 -17.47 1.28
N ARG A 284 -0.48 -18.30 0.60
CA ARG A 284 -0.69 -18.22 -0.85
C ARG A 284 -1.65 -17.10 -1.22
N PHE A 285 -2.66 -16.87 -0.39
CA PHE A 285 -3.61 -15.77 -0.59
C PHE A 285 -2.90 -14.42 -0.59
N LYS A 286 -1.95 -14.23 0.34
CA LYS A 286 -1.11 -13.03 0.43
C LYS A 286 -0.20 -12.81 -0.78
N LEU A 287 0.09 -13.85 -1.57
CA LEU A 287 0.91 -13.73 -2.79
C LEU A 287 0.13 -13.25 -4.01
N LEU A 288 -1.21 -13.20 -3.95
CA LEU A 288 -2.02 -12.69 -5.05
C LEU A 288 -1.64 -11.24 -5.38
N CYS A 289 -1.51 -10.93 -6.67
CA CYS A 289 -1.17 -9.61 -7.18
C CYS A 289 0.20 -9.03 -6.76
N ARG A 290 1.10 -9.83 -6.16
CA ARG A 290 2.37 -9.31 -5.58
C ARG A 290 3.64 -9.75 -6.29
N ILE A 291 3.56 -10.69 -7.22
CA ILE A 291 4.76 -11.24 -7.89
C ILE A 291 5.14 -10.38 -9.10
N ASP A 292 6.41 -9.96 -9.15
CA ASP A 292 6.99 -9.29 -10.31
C ASP A 292 7.26 -10.32 -11.43
N PRO A 293 6.72 -10.13 -12.65
CA PRO A 293 7.02 -11.03 -13.75
C PRO A 293 8.48 -11.04 -14.18
N LYS A 294 9.24 -9.99 -13.91
CA LYS A 294 10.66 -9.92 -14.28
C LYS A 294 11.53 -10.81 -13.39
N SER A 295 11.05 -11.15 -12.20
CA SER A 295 11.73 -12.04 -11.26
C SER A 295 11.29 -13.50 -11.36
N LEU A 296 10.46 -13.86 -12.35
CA LEU A 296 9.92 -15.21 -12.48
C LEU A 296 10.81 -16.11 -13.33
N ASP A 297 11.41 -17.10 -12.66
CA ASP A 297 11.97 -18.24 -13.36
C ASP A 297 10.87 -19.12 -14.00
N GLN A 298 11.25 -19.90 -15.02
CA GLN A 298 10.33 -20.74 -15.79
C GLN A 298 9.64 -21.82 -14.94
N LYS A 299 10.30 -22.32 -13.89
CA LYS A 299 9.76 -23.35 -12.99
C LYS A 299 8.65 -22.77 -12.11
N THR A 300 8.84 -21.57 -11.58
CA THR A 300 7.85 -20.83 -10.79
C THR A 300 6.65 -20.48 -11.65
N LYS A 301 6.88 -20.05 -12.91
CA LYS A 301 5.81 -19.84 -13.89
C LYS A 301 4.97 -21.11 -14.14
N THR A 302 5.62 -22.27 -14.31
CA THR A 302 4.92 -23.56 -14.47
C THR A 302 4.15 -23.96 -13.21
N LEU A 303 4.71 -23.76 -12.01
CA LEU A 303 4.02 -24.05 -10.75
C LEU A 303 2.77 -23.19 -10.57
N MET A 304 2.85 -21.89 -10.87
CA MET A 304 1.71 -20.97 -10.78
C MET A 304 0.60 -21.34 -11.76
N MET A 305 0.94 -21.74 -12.99
CA MET A 305 -0.04 -22.19 -13.98
C MET A 305 -0.70 -23.51 -13.56
N ASN A 306 0.06 -24.45 -12.97
CA ASN A 306 -0.51 -25.68 -12.42
C ASN A 306 -1.47 -25.42 -11.26
N GLU A 307 -1.14 -24.47 -10.38
CA GLU A 307 -2.02 -24.06 -9.28
C GLU A 307 -3.31 -23.41 -9.82
N LEU A 308 -3.23 -22.57 -10.86
CA LEU A 308 -4.41 -22.03 -11.57
C LEU A 308 -5.31 -23.12 -12.15
N VAL A 309 -4.71 -24.18 -12.73
CA VAL A 309 -5.45 -25.34 -13.25
C VAL A 309 -6.12 -26.12 -12.12
N MET A 310 -5.50 -26.23 -10.93
CA MET A 310 -6.11 -26.88 -9.78
C MET A 310 -7.33 -26.12 -9.25
N ILE A 311 -7.29 -24.79 -9.25
CA ILE A 311 -8.44 -23.94 -8.91
C ILE A 311 -9.63 -24.21 -9.85
N ASN A 312 -9.37 -24.62 -11.10
CA ASN A 312 -10.40 -24.90 -12.13
C ASN A 312 -11.09 -26.27 -11.96
N SER A 313 -10.52 -27.21 -11.20
CA SER A 313 -10.98 -28.62 -11.23
C SER A 313 -12.32 -28.88 -10.51
N ARG A 314 -13.05 -27.86 -10.04
CA ARG A 314 -14.40 -28.01 -9.46
C ARG A 314 -15.56 -28.10 -10.47
N GLU A 315 -15.34 -27.89 -11.78
CA GLU A 315 -16.42 -28.05 -12.78
C GLU A 315 -16.41 -29.37 -13.56
N TYR A 316 -15.44 -30.26 -13.34
CA TYR A 316 -15.43 -31.58 -13.99
C TYR A 316 -15.23 -32.72 -12.97
N LYS A 317 -16.34 -33.15 -12.34
CA LYS A 317 -16.71 -34.58 -12.18
C LYS A 317 -17.99 -34.76 -11.35
N LEU A 318 -19.12 -34.77 -12.05
CA LEU A 318 -20.14 -35.81 -11.88
C LEU A 318 -19.63 -37.05 -12.64
N GLY A 319 -19.11 -38.06 -11.95
CA GLY A 319 -18.86 -39.38 -12.55
C GLY A 319 -17.52 -40.07 -12.26
N LEU A 320 -17.60 -41.04 -11.34
CA LEU A 320 -16.90 -42.35 -11.30
C LEU A 320 -15.38 -42.48 -11.01
N ILE A 321 -15.17 -43.17 -9.88
CA ILE A 321 -14.26 -44.30 -9.53
C ILE A 321 -12.78 -44.06 -9.11
N LYS A 322 -12.53 -44.72 -7.97
CA LYS A 322 -11.32 -45.03 -7.18
C LYS A 322 -10.19 -45.72 -7.97
N SER A 323 -8.95 -45.38 -7.64
CA SER A 323 -7.93 -46.36 -7.18
C SER A 323 -6.81 -45.62 -6.44
N ALA A 324 -6.26 -46.26 -5.41
CA ALA A 324 -5.24 -45.70 -4.53
C ALA A 324 -3.83 -45.99 -5.05
N SER A 325 -2.95 -44.98 -5.08
CA SER A 325 -1.51 -45.07 -4.73
C SER A 325 -0.80 -43.72 -4.99
N ASN A 326 0.12 -43.38 -4.09
CA ASN A 326 0.97 -42.17 -4.05
C ASN A 326 0.25 -40.84 -3.84
N LYS A 327 0.09 -40.45 -2.56
CA LYS A 327 -0.31 -39.09 -2.17
C LYS A 327 0.75 -38.08 -2.66
N LYS A 328 0.39 -37.35 -3.72
CA LYS A 328 1.12 -36.18 -4.26
C LYS A 328 0.45 -34.89 -3.75
N ARG A 329 1.08 -33.73 -4.01
CA ARG A 329 0.73 -32.35 -3.56
C ARG A 329 -0.62 -31.76 -4.05
N TRP A 330 -1.65 -32.56 -4.31
CA TRP A 330 -2.87 -32.16 -5.03
C TRP A 330 -4.20 -32.49 -4.34
N GLU A 331 -4.19 -32.83 -3.05
CA GLU A 331 -5.43 -32.97 -2.25
C GLU A 331 -5.68 -31.73 -1.38
N PHE A 332 -6.01 -30.59 -1.98
CA PHE A 332 -6.60 -29.45 -1.25
C PHE A 332 -7.74 -28.83 -2.07
N TRP A 333 -8.68 -29.65 -2.49
CA TRP A 333 -10.01 -29.24 -2.92
C TRP A 333 -11.00 -30.34 -2.52
N LYS A 334 -11.39 -30.35 -1.24
CA LYS A 334 -12.69 -30.87 -0.82
C LYS A 334 -13.39 -29.78 -0.05
#